data_AF-A0A316YHC2-F1
#
_entry.id   AF-A0A316YHC2-F1
#
_cell.length_a   1.000
_cell.length_b   1.000
_cell.length_c   1.000
_cell.angle_alpha   90.00
_cell.angle_beta   90.00
_cell.angle_gamma   90.00
#
_symmetry.space_group_name_H-M   'P 1'
#
loop_
_entity.id
_entity.type
_entity.pdbx_description
1 polymer ?
#
loop_
_entity_poly.entity_id
_entity_poly.type
_entity_poly.pdbx_seq_one_letter_code
_entity_poly.pdbx_strand_id
1 'polypeptide(L)'
;MALQTATSSSFRAVCSRGTSSCIASSSRTFATTSSLSRNVPARRPRDPLNHDPSAVRHALPSGETLIVRRPPTPPTSSNVSSADSSTASPLPTIETDPSEVLPPPLKATSKRSEKTLGEAEISQIQKLRAQDPFKNTPSTLSKQFGCSRTFVQMVAPLKDVNVRRAKEQKQDIESGKESWGWNKRLSRELRSERRALW
;
A
#
# COMPACT_ATOMS: atom_id res chain seq x y z
N MET A 1 -23.03 -28.23 22.51
CA MET A 1 -22.84 -27.84 23.92
C MET A 1 -21.36 -27.64 24.19
N ALA A 2 -20.90 -26.39 24.28
CA ALA A 2 -19.73 -25.94 25.05
C ALA A 2 -19.53 -24.45 24.76
N LEU A 3 -20.10 -23.61 25.63
CA LEU A 3 -19.84 -22.17 25.70
C LEU A 3 -18.52 -22.00 26.47
N GLN A 4 -17.60 -21.18 25.97
CA GLN A 4 -16.51 -20.65 26.79
C GLN A 4 -16.62 -19.12 26.85
N THR A 5 -16.78 -18.68 28.09
CA THR A 5 -17.03 -17.32 28.55
C THR A 5 -15.74 -16.53 28.74
N ALA A 6 -15.84 -15.23 28.53
CA ALA A 6 -14.81 -14.22 28.74
C ALA A 6 -14.31 -14.13 30.20
N THR A 7 -13.05 -13.73 30.37
CA THR A 7 -12.54 -13.18 31.64
C THR A 7 -11.83 -11.87 31.39
N SER A 8 -12.47 -10.81 31.89
CA SER A 8 -11.99 -9.42 31.96
C SER A 8 -10.99 -9.28 33.12
N SER A 9 -9.81 -8.71 32.86
CA SER A 9 -8.78 -8.45 33.86
C SER A 9 -8.70 -6.95 34.16
N SER A 10 -9.32 -6.55 35.27
CA SER A 10 -9.22 -5.20 35.84
C SER A 10 -7.90 -4.98 36.55
N PHE A 11 -7.16 -3.95 36.14
CA PHE A 11 -5.99 -3.44 36.86
C PHE A 11 -6.44 -2.66 38.10
N ARG A 12 -5.97 -3.06 39.29
CA ARG A 12 -6.04 -2.25 40.52
C ARG A 12 -4.68 -1.61 40.78
N ALA A 13 -4.66 -0.29 40.89
CA ALA A 13 -3.51 0.46 41.40
C ALA A 13 -3.47 0.35 42.94
N VAL A 14 -2.33 -0.04 43.49
CA VAL A 14 -2.04 0.02 44.92
C VAL A 14 -1.00 1.09 45.15
N CYS A 15 -1.41 2.18 45.80
CA CYS A 15 -0.51 3.21 46.31
C CYS A 15 -0.05 2.79 47.71
N SER A 16 1.23 2.52 47.91
CA SER A 16 1.81 2.43 49.26
C SER A 16 2.77 3.60 49.49
N ARG A 17 2.38 4.50 50.40
CA ARG A 17 3.28 5.47 51.02
C ARG A 17 4.09 4.76 52.10
N GLY A 18 5.40 4.90 52.06
CA GLY A 18 6.32 4.48 53.12
C GLY A 18 7.34 5.58 53.38
N THR A 19 7.18 6.27 54.50
CA THR A 19 8.17 7.17 55.10
C THR A 19 9.28 6.34 55.75
N SER A 20 10.53 6.81 55.66
CA SER A 20 11.39 7.10 56.82
C SER A 20 12.87 7.07 56.46
N SER A 21 13.55 8.08 56.99
CA SER A 21 14.96 8.41 56.92
C SER A 21 15.88 7.40 57.60
N CYS A 22 17.03 7.14 56.98
CA CYS A 22 18.29 6.90 57.70
C CYS A 22 19.46 7.40 56.81
N ILE A 23 20.15 8.44 57.28
CA ILE A 23 21.32 9.01 56.63
C ILE A 23 22.51 8.16 57.06
N ALA A 24 22.94 7.24 56.19
CA ALA A 24 24.22 6.56 56.33
C ALA A 24 25.26 7.31 55.47
N SER A 25 26.31 7.80 56.11
CA SER A 25 27.47 8.46 55.50
C SER A 25 28.24 7.47 54.61
N SER A 26 27.83 7.39 53.34
CA SER A 26 28.56 6.66 52.31
C SER A 26 29.75 7.51 51.84
N SER A 27 30.96 7.14 52.26
CA SER A 27 32.20 7.70 51.72
C SER A 27 32.28 7.39 50.23
N ARG A 28 32.16 8.44 49.40
CA ARG A 28 32.29 8.33 47.95
C ARG A 28 33.73 8.00 47.58
N THR A 29 34.02 6.75 47.29
CA THR A 29 35.21 6.38 46.53
C THR A 29 34.94 6.70 45.06
N PHE A 30 35.78 7.55 44.46
CA PHE A 30 35.67 7.85 43.04
C PHE A 30 36.03 6.59 42.24
N ALA A 31 35.12 6.13 41.39
CA ALA A 31 35.37 5.05 40.46
C ALA A 31 36.51 5.44 39.49
N THR A 32 37.66 4.81 39.63
CA THR A 32 38.86 5.01 38.79
C THR A 32 38.77 4.25 37.44
N THR A 33 37.59 3.79 37.04
CA THR A 33 37.38 2.94 35.85
C THR A 33 37.63 3.65 34.51
N SER A 34 37.83 4.98 34.51
CA SER A 34 38.09 5.78 33.30
C SER A 34 39.56 5.80 32.85
N SER A 35 40.51 5.33 33.67
CA SER A 35 41.94 5.32 33.31
C SER A 35 42.32 4.12 32.43
N LEU A 36 41.65 2.97 32.61
CA LEU A 36 41.90 1.75 31.83
C LEU A 36 41.38 1.84 30.38
N SER A 37 40.39 2.69 30.11
CA SER A 37 39.86 2.89 28.74
C SER A 37 40.74 3.78 27.86
N ARG A 38 41.72 4.50 28.44
CA ARG A 38 42.63 5.40 27.71
C ARG A 38 43.80 4.69 27.01
N ASN A 39 44.18 3.48 27.45
CA ASN A 39 45.35 2.76 26.93
C ASN A 39 45.01 1.57 26.00
N VAL A 40 43.74 1.44 25.57
CA VAL A 40 43.37 0.44 24.57
C VAL A 40 43.66 1.06 23.19
N PRO A 41 44.49 0.42 22.33
CA PRO A 41 44.72 0.94 20.98
C PRO A 41 43.37 1.06 20.27
N ALA A 42 43.18 2.16 19.54
CA ALA A 42 41.95 2.41 18.79
C ALA A 42 41.63 1.15 17.94
N ARG A 43 40.56 0.44 18.32
CA ARG A 43 40.16 -0.76 17.61
C ARG A 43 39.88 -0.36 16.17
N ARG A 44 40.57 -0.98 15.21
CA ARG A 44 40.24 -0.81 13.79
C ARG A 44 38.75 -1.12 13.64
N PRO A 45 37.97 -0.26 12.97
CA PRO A 45 36.56 -0.54 12.72
C PRO A 45 36.50 -1.90 12.02
N ARG A 46 35.65 -2.80 12.53
CA ARG A 46 35.44 -4.10 11.89
C ARG A 46 34.84 -3.85 10.52
N ASP A 47 35.29 -4.61 9.53
CA ASP A 47 34.70 -4.56 8.20
C ASP A 47 33.19 -4.90 8.31
N PRO A 48 32.29 -3.97 7.92
CA PRO A 48 30.85 -4.20 8.00
C PRO A 48 30.39 -5.42 7.18
N LEU A 49 31.18 -5.85 6.18
CA LEU A 49 30.87 -7.01 5.33
C LEU A 49 31.09 -8.35 6.04
N ASN A 50 31.73 -8.39 7.21
CA ASN A 50 31.91 -9.62 7.97
C ASN A 50 30.67 -10.02 8.78
N HIS A 51 29.72 -9.10 8.97
CA HIS A 51 28.53 -9.30 9.82
C HIS A 51 27.21 -9.08 9.08
N ASP A 52 27.25 -8.74 7.78
CA ASP A 52 26.06 -8.50 6.97
C ASP A 52 25.45 -9.83 6.48
N PRO A 53 24.21 -10.19 6.86
CA PRO A 53 23.57 -11.43 6.42
C PRO A 53 23.25 -11.43 4.91
N SER A 54 23.20 -10.26 4.26
CA SER A 54 22.93 -10.15 2.82
C SER A 54 24.17 -10.34 1.94
N ALA A 55 25.36 -10.37 2.53
CA ALA A 55 26.62 -10.47 1.83
C ALA A 55 27.00 -11.93 1.57
N VAL A 56 26.77 -12.39 0.34
CA VAL A 56 27.20 -13.72 -0.11
C VAL A 56 28.58 -13.61 -0.73
N ARG A 57 29.53 -14.43 -0.25
CA ARG A 57 30.93 -14.42 -0.71
C ARG A 57 31.17 -15.58 -1.69
N HIS A 58 31.69 -15.26 -2.86
CA HIS A 58 32.13 -16.20 -3.86
C HIS A 58 33.65 -16.11 -4.01
N ALA A 59 34.36 -17.21 -3.75
CA ALA A 59 35.81 -17.28 -3.96
C ALA A 59 36.11 -17.51 -5.45
N LEU A 60 37.10 -16.79 -5.98
CA LEU A 60 37.53 -16.90 -7.37
C LEU A 60 38.82 -17.70 -7.48
N PRO A 61 39.10 -18.31 -8.65
CA PRO A 61 40.36 -19.03 -8.88
C PRO A 61 41.62 -18.16 -8.70
N SER A 62 41.49 -16.85 -8.86
CA SER A 62 42.57 -15.87 -8.65
C SER A 62 42.92 -15.63 -7.17
N GLY A 63 42.12 -16.14 -6.23
CA GLY A 63 42.27 -15.89 -4.79
C GLY A 63 41.49 -14.67 -4.27
N GLU A 64 40.78 -13.96 -5.15
CA GLU A 64 39.91 -12.84 -4.78
C GLU A 64 38.51 -13.31 -4.36
N THR A 65 37.74 -12.45 -3.69
CA THR A 65 36.35 -12.73 -3.28
C THR A 65 35.37 -11.74 -3.90
N LEU A 66 34.45 -12.22 -4.73
CA LEU A 66 33.28 -11.45 -5.16
C LEU A 66 32.21 -11.49 -4.08
N ILE A 67 31.74 -10.32 -3.65
CA ILE A 67 30.71 -10.20 -2.61
C ILE A 67 29.43 -9.68 -3.27
N VAL A 68 28.41 -10.54 -3.34
CA VAL A 68 27.10 -10.17 -3.88
C VAL A 68 26.23 -9.67 -2.73
N ARG A 69 25.75 -8.42 -2.85
CA ARG A 69 24.83 -7.80 -1.89
C ARG A 69 23.55 -7.45 -2.59
N ARG A 70 22.47 -8.16 -2.27
CA ARG A 70 21.13 -7.76 -2.72
C ARG A 70 20.72 -6.54 -1.88
N PRO A 71 20.43 -5.38 -2.50
CA PRO A 71 19.98 -4.24 -1.75
C PRO A 71 18.64 -4.58 -1.08
N PRO A 72 18.44 -4.20 0.20
CA PRO A 72 17.15 -4.40 0.88
C PRO A 72 16.08 -3.38 0.42
N THR A 73 16.41 -2.51 -0.53
CA THR A 73 15.53 -1.48 -1.08
C THR A 73 14.76 -2.02 -2.28
N PRO A 74 13.57 -1.47 -2.57
CA PRO A 74 12.87 -1.79 -3.80
C PRO A 74 13.74 -1.47 -5.04
N PRO A 75 13.56 -2.19 -6.14
CA PRO A 75 14.27 -1.91 -7.38
C PRO A 75 13.99 -0.47 -7.85
N THR A 76 15.03 0.20 -8.35
CA THR A 76 14.94 1.52 -8.99
C THR A 76 14.68 1.35 -10.48
N SER A 77 14.19 2.37 -11.18
CA SER A 77 13.90 2.34 -12.62
C SER A 77 15.08 1.97 -13.52
N SER A 78 16.32 2.09 -13.04
CA SER A 78 17.54 1.61 -13.71
C SER A 78 17.63 0.08 -13.75
N ASN A 79 16.89 -0.61 -12.89
CA ASN A 79 16.79 -2.07 -12.89
C ASN A 79 15.70 -2.45 -13.89
N VAL A 80 16.06 -2.45 -15.17
CA VAL A 80 15.18 -2.93 -16.24
C VAL A 80 14.91 -4.41 -16.01
N SER A 81 13.63 -4.78 -15.95
CA SER A 81 13.24 -6.18 -15.94
C SER A 81 13.53 -6.78 -17.31
N SER A 82 13.99 -8.03 -17.36
CA SER A 82 14.36 -8.70 -18.60
C SER A 82 13.19 -8.82 -19.60
N ALA A 83 11.95 -8.71 -19.13
CA ALA A 83 10.75 -8.68 -19.98
C ALA A 83 10.62 -7.40 -20.83
N ASP A 84 11.18 -6.28 -20.38
CA ASP A 84 11.14 -4.99 -21.09
C ASP A 84 12.40 -4.76 -21.94
N SER A 85 13.39 -5.66 -21.85
CA SER A 85 14.63 -5.59 -22.61
C SER A 85 14.39 -6.13 -24.02
N SER A 86 14.69 -5.31 -25.04
CA SER A 86 14.69 -5.76 -26.43
C SER A 86 15.56 -7.01 -26.59
N THR A 87 15.13 -7.92 -27.45
CA THR A 87 15.63 -9.30 -27.67
C THR A 87 17.12 -9.43 -27.99
N ALA A 88 17.87 -8.33 -28.06
CA ALA A 88 19.29 -8.26 -28.41
C ALA A 88 20.21 -7.94 -27.22
N SER A 89 19.68 -7.74 -26.00
CA SER A 89 20.52 -7.46 -24.82
C SER A 89 21.14 -8.76 -24.29
N PRO A 90 22.48 -8.84 -24.11
CA PRO A 90 23.17 -10.04 -23.60
C PRO A 90 22.99 -10.24 -22.08
N LEU A 91 21.93 -9.68 -21.47
CA LEU A 91 21.67 -9.88 -20.06
C LEU A 91 21.20 -11.32 -19.83
N PRO A 92 21.73 -12.02 -18.81
CA PRO A 92 21.26 -13.35 -18.49
C PRO A 92 19.78 -13.29 -18.11
N THR A 93 18.94 -14.04 -18.84
CA THR A 93 17.56 -14.33 -18.45
C THR A 93 17.63 -15.23 -17.21
N ILE A 94 17.62 -14.61 -16.03
CA ILE A 94 17.38 -15.35 -14.80
C ILE A 94 15.89 -15.67 -14.81
N GLU A 95 15.55 -16.90 -15.20
CA GLU A 95 14.21 -17.46 -15.04
C GLU A 95 13.95 -17.57 -13.54
N THR A 96 13.32 -16.54 -12.97
CA THR A 96 12.73 -16.66 -11.64
C THR A 96 11.49 -17.53 -11.79
N ASP A 97 11.54 -18.75 -11.27
CA ASP A 97 10.41 -19.66 -11.24
C ASP A 97 9.18 -18.92 -10.68
N PRO A 98 8.10 -18.74 -11.46
CA PRO A 98 6.90 -18.01 -11.02
C PRO A 98 6.10 -18.79 -9.97
N SER A 99 6.64 -19.89 -9.45
CA SER A 99 6.03 -20.76 -8.44
C SER A 99 6.26 -20.30 -7.00
N GLU A 100 7.00 -19.21 -6.76
CA GLU A 100 6.95 -18.55 -5.45
C GLU A 100 5.54 -18.01 -5.24
N VAL A 101 4.87 -18.55 -4.21
CA VAL A 101 3.52 -18.22 -3.78
C VAL A 101 3.36 -16.70 -3.68
N LEU A 102 2.82 -16.08 -4.73
CA LEU A 102 2.54 -14.64 -4.70
C LEU A 102 1.56 -14.37 -3.55
N PRO A 103 1.76 -13.26 -2.81
CA PRO A 103 0.80 -12.88 -1.80
C PRO A 103 -0.58 -12.67 -2.44
N PRO A 104 -1.66 -12.89 -1.69
CA PRO A 104 -3.01 -12.73 -2.23
C PRO A 104 -3.18 -11.31 -2.77
N PRO A 105 -3.80 -11.16 -3.95
CA PRO A 105 -3.95 -9.85 -4.57
C PRO A 105 -4.83 -8.95 -3.69
N LEU A 106 -4.42 -7.68 -3.49
CA LEU A 106 -5.19 -6.70 -2.71
C LEU A 106 -6.61 -6.47 -3.25
N LYS A 107 -6.79 -6.64 -4.56
CA LYS A 107 -8.09 -6.62 -5.22
C LYS A 107 -8.27 -7.94 -5.95
N ALA A 108 -9.31 -8.69 -5.59
CA ALA A 108 -9.74 -9.80 -6.42
C ALA A 108 -9.97 -9.26 -7.84
N THR A 109 -9.38 -9.92 -8.84
CA THR A 109 -9.66 -9.61 -10.23
C THR A 109 -11.17 -9.67 -10.42
N SER A 110 -11.78 -8.53 -10.76
CA SER A 110 -13.21 -8.47 -11.08
C SER A 110 -13.51 -9.63 -12.02
N LYS A 111 -14.43 -10.52 -11.64
CA LYS A 111 -14.91 -11.58 -12.53
C LYS A 111 -15.25 -10.91 -13.86
N ARG A 112 -14.65 -11.39 -14.95
CA ARG A 112 -14.95 -10.89 -16.28
C ARG A 112 -16.47 -10.98 -16.46
N SER A 113 -17.12 -9.92 -16.92
CA SER A 113 -18.57 -9.97 -17.14
C SER A 113 -18.87 -11.13 -18.07
N GLU A 114 -19.60 -12.13 -17.58
CA GLU A 114 -19.79 -13.41 -18.25
C GLU A 114 -20.62 -13.29 -19.54
N LYS A 115 -21.34 -12.18 -19.71
CA LYS A 115 -22.21 -11.95 -20.86
C LYS A 115 -21.57 -11.00 -21.88
N THR A 116 -21.41 -11.50 -23.10
CA THR A 116 -21.23 -10.68 -24.31
C THR A 116 -22.61 -10.26 -24.80
N LEU A 117 -22.84 -8.94 -24.89
CA LEU A 117 -24.13 -8.42 -25.35
C LEU A 117 -24.23 -8.44 -26.88
N GLY A 118 -25.40 -8.81 -27.39
CA GLY A 118 -25.70 -8.73 -28.82
C GLY A 118 -26.07 -7.32 -29.27
N GLU A 119 -26.06 -7.08 -30.58
CA GLU A 119 -26.43 -5.78 -31.19
C GLU A 119 -27.88 -5.36 -30.84
N ALA A 120 -28.78 -6.33 -30.71
CA ALA A 120 -30.18 -6.10 -30.35
C ALA A 120 -30.32 -5.54 -28.91
N GLU A 121 -29.59 -6.13 -27.95
CA GLU A 121 -29.57 -5.70 -26.56
C GLU A 121 -28.91 -4.33 -26.41
N ILE A 122 -27.83 -4.08 -27.16
CA ILE A 122 -27.18 -2.78 -27.26
C ILE A 122 -28.16 -1.71 -27.74
N SER A 123 -28.92 -2.02 -28.80
CA SER A 123 -29.95 -1.13 -29.34
C SER A 123 -31.05 -0.86 -28.31
N GLN A 124 -31.43 -1.86 -27.51
CA GLN A 124 -32.42 -1.71 -26.44
C GLN A 124 -31.89 -0.82 -25.31
N ILE A 125 -30.64 -0.98 -24.89
CA ILE A 125 -29.97 -0.13 -23.90
C ILE A 125 -29.98 1.33 -24.35
N GLN A 126 -29.65 1.59 -25.62
CA GLN A 126 -29.66 2.93 -26.19
C GLN A 126 -31.07 3.54 -26.20
N LYS A 127 -32.09 2.77 -26.63
CA LYS A 127 -33.49 3.20 -26.62
C LYS A 127 -33.98 3.54 -25.22
N LEU A 128 -33.78 2.65 -24.25
CA LEU A 128 -34.22 2.85 -22.86
C LEU A 128 -33.58 4.08 -22.22
N ARG A 129 -32.29 4.31 -22.48
CA ARG A 129 -31.58 5.47 -21.94
C ARG A 129 -31.92 6.77 -22.65
N ALA A 130 -32.29 6.71 -23.93
CA ALA A 130 -32.77 7.86 -24.69
C ALA A 130 -34.17 8.30 -24.27
N GLN A 131 -35.03 7.37 -23.82
CA GLN A 131 -36.36 7.65 -23.28
C GLN A 131 -36.26 8.38 -21.94
N ASP A 132 -35.73 7.71 -20.91
CA ASP A 132 -35.70 8.24 -19.54
C ASP A 132 -34.33 8.04 -18.87
N PRO A 133 -33.38 8.98 -19.02
CA PRO A 133 -32.01 8.82 -18.51
C PRO A 133 -31.92 8.81 -16.97
N PHE A 134 -32.91 9.38 -16.27
CA PHE A 134 -32.93 9.46 -14.80
C PHE A 134 -33.43 8.17 -14.14
N LYS A 135 -34.36 7.46 -14.80
CA LYS A 135 -34.86 6.15 -14.36
C LYS A 135 -33.94 5.03 -14.83
N ASN A 136 -33.53 5.09 -16.10
CA ASN A 136 -32.67 4.11 -16.75
C ASN A 136 -31.19 4.54 -16.64
N THR A 137 -30.73 4.67 -15.39
CA THR A 137 -29.34 5.00 -15.11
C THR A 137 -28.40 3.88 -15.57
N PRO A 138 -27.10 4.17 -15.80
CA PRO A 138 -26.13 3.14 -16.14
C PRO A 138 -26.05 1.99 -15.13
N SER A 139 -26.35 2.26 -13.85
CA SER A 139 -26.34 1.27 -12.77
C SER A 139 -27.56 0.32 -12.83
N THR A 140 -28.72 0.84 -13.23
CA THR A 140 -29.93 0.01 -13.38
C THR A 140 -29.83 -0.85 -14.64
N LEU A 141 -29.43 -0.26 -15.76
CA LEU A 141 -29.22 -0.99 -17.01
C LEU A 141 -28.10 -2.04 -16.90
N SER A 142 -26.99 -1.72 -16.23
CA SER A 142 -25.92 -2.72 -16.03
C SER A 142 -26.39 -3.95 -15.28
N LYS A 143 -27.28 -3.78 -14.30
CA LYS A 143 -27.87 -4.89 -13.53
C LYS A 143 -28.89 -5.68 -14.35
N GLN A 144 -29.70 -4.99 -15.15
CA GLN A 144 -30.71 -5.62 -16.00
C GLN A 144 -30.08 -6.49 -17.10
N PHE A 145 -29.05 -5.98 -17.78
CA PHE A 145 -28.38 -6.67 -18.88
C PHE A 145 -27.17 -7.51 -18.44
N GLY A 146 -26.75 -7.42 -17.17
CA GLY A 146 -25.61 -8.18 -16.64
C GLY A 146 -24.26 -7.76 -17.22
N CYS A 147 -24.10 -6.49 -17.56
CA CYS A 147 -22.89 -5.92 -18.17
C CYS A 147 -22.21 -4.89 -17.25
N SER A 148 -21.01 -4.42 -17.60
CA SER A 148 -20.32 -3.39 -16.82
C SER A 148 -21.04 -2.04 -16.91
N ARG A 149 -21.13 -1.31 -15.78
CA ARG A 149 -21.64 0.08 -15.75
C ARG A 149 -20.87 0.99 -16.72
N THR A 150 -19.55 0.81 -16.83
CA THR A 150 -18.72 1.59 -17.75
C THR A 150 -19.07 1.29 -19.21
N PHE A 151 -19.36 0.03 -19.54
CA PHE A 151 -19.80 -0.37 -20.88
C PHE A 151 -21.08 0.35 -21.30
N VAL A 152 -22.09 0.41 -20.42
CA VAL A 152 -23.34 1.16 -20.68
C VAL A 152 -23.07 2.64 -20.90
N GLN A 153 -22.12 3.23 -20.16
CA GLN A 153 -21.71 4.63 -20.35
C GLN A 153 -21.09 4.90 -21.72
N MET A 154 -20.32 3.95 -22.26
CA MET A 154 -19.72 4.06 -23.60
C MET A 154 -20.76 3.91 -24.70
N VAL A 155 -21.63 2.90 -24.60
CA VAL A 155 -22.56 2.53 -25.68
C VAL A 155 -23.75 3.49 -25.82
N ALA A 156 -24.21 4.07 -24.72
CA ALA A 156 -25.38 4.94 -24.70
C ALA A 156 -25.07 6.26 -23.96
N PRO A 157 -24.31 7.18 -24.56
CA PRO A 157 -24.02 8.48 -23.93
C PRO A 157 -25.30 9.29 -23.71
N LEU A 158 -25.26 10.21 -22.73
CA LEU A 158 -26.36 11.15 -22.49
C LEU A 158 -26.37 12.22 -23.59
N LYS A 159 -27.56 12.54 -24.11
CA LYS A 159 -27.76 13.71 -25.00
C LYS A 159 -27.50 15.02 -24.26
N ASP A 160 -27.06 16.07 -24.97
CA ASP A 160 -26.57 17.33 -24.40
C ASP A 160 -27.51 18.00 -23.38
N VAL A 161 -28.82 17.98 -23.64
CA VAL A 161 -29.84 18.53 -22.72
C VAL A 161 -29.82 17.83 -21.36
N ASN A 162 -29.64 16.50 -21.35
CA ASN A 162 -29.57 15.72 -20.11
C ASN A 162 -28.20 15.81 -19.44
N VAL A 163 -27.15 16.09 -20.22
CA VAL A 163 -25.81 16.38 -19.68
C VAL A 163 -25.84 17.62 -18.81
N ARG A 164 -26.56 18.67 -19.22
CA ARG A 164 -26.72 19.89 -18.42
C ARG A 164 -27.36 19.59 -17.06
N ARG A 165 -28.48 18.87 -17.03
CA ARG A 165 -29.14 18.49 -15.77
C ARG A 165 -28.27 17.56 -14.91
N ALA A 166 -27.50 16.67 -15.53
CA ALA A 166 -26.52 15.86 -14.80
C ALA A 166 -25.35 16.68 -14.24
N LYS A 167 -24.99 17.81 -14.86
CA LYS A 167 -24.01 18.77 -14.32
C LYS A 167 -24.59 19.53 -13.15
N GLU A 168 -25.85 19.98 -13.22
CA GLU A 168 -26.56 20.63 -12.12
C GLU A 168 -26.60 19.72 -10.88
N GLN A 169 -26.97 18.44 -11.03
CA GLN A 169 -26.93 17.47 -9.92
C GLN A 169 -25.51 17.28 -9.34
N LYS A 170 -24.47 17.37 -10.17
CA LYS A 170 -23.08 17.34 -9.67
C LYS A 170 -22.74 18.61 -8.90
N GLN A 171 -23.26 19.77 -9.31
CA GLN A 171 -23.11 21.02 -8.57
C GLN A 171 -23.85 20.96 -7.24
N ASP A 172 -25.01 20.31 -7.14
CA ASP A 172 -25.70 20.08 -5.86
C ASP A 172 -24.89 19.18 -4.91
N ILE A 173 -24.21 18.18 -5.46
CA ILE A 173 -23.26 17.36 -4.66
C ILE A 173 -22.05 18.21 -4.24
N GLU A 174 -21.63 19.17 -5.08
CA GLU A 174 -20.54 20.11 -4.79
C GLU A 174 -20.92 21.11 -3.70
N SER A 175 -22.14 21.65 -3.71
CA SER A 175 -22.64 22.50 -2.62
C SER A 175 -22.75 21.71 -1.31
N GLY A 176 -23.04 20.41 -1.39
CA GLY A 176 -22.86 19.49 -0.27
C GLY A 176 -21.43 19.42 0.29
N LYS A 177 -20.40 19.79 -0.47
CA LYS A 177 -19.01 19.94 0.03
C LYS A 177 -18.80 21.24 0.79
N GLU A 178 -19.59 22.28 0.53
CA GLU A 178 -19.59 23.50 1.34
C GLU A 178 -20.05 23.20 2.77
N SER A 179 -20.94 22.23 2.96
CA SER A 179 -21.32 21.75 4.31
C SER A 179 -20.19 21.04 5.06
N TRP A 180 -19.07 20.68 4.40
CA TRP A 180 -17.98 20.00 5.07
C TRP A 180 -17.23 20.96 5.99
N GLY A 181 -17.03 20.56 7.24
CA GLY A 181 -16.15 21.28 8.16
C GLY A 181 -14.68 21.28 7.69
N TRP A 182 -13.90 22.21 8.24
CA TRP A 182 -12.49 22.46 7.88
C TRP A 182 -11.65 21.18 7.75
N ASN A 183 -11.64 20.34 8.78
CA ASN A 183 -10.83 19.12 8.83
C ASN A 183 -11.13 18.15 7.68
N LYS A 184 -12.40 18.05 7.27
CA LYS A 184 -12.82 17.15 6.18
C LYS A 184 -12.39 17.70 4.81
N ARG A 185 -12.42 19.01 4.62
CA ARG A 185 -11.92 19.67 3.39
C ARG A 185 -10.41 19.45 3.25
N LEU A 186 -9.64 19.80 4.29
CA LEU A 186 -8.19 19.60 4.31
C LEU A 186 -7.81 18.13 4.06
N SER A 187 -8.49 17.18 4.72
CA SER A 187 -8.25 15.75 4.52
C SER A 187 -8.57 15.25 3.10
N ARG A 188 -9.47 15.93 2.37
CA ARG A 188 -9.82 15.58 0.99
C ARG A 188 -8.80 16.15 0.01
N GLU A 189 -8.35 17.38 0.26
CA GLU A 189 -7.29 18.06 -0.49
C GLU A 189 -5.95 17.31 -0.40
N LEU A 190 -5.51 16.97 0.81
CA LEU A 190 -4.30 16.15 1.01
C LEU A 190 -4.40 14.77 0.35
N ARG A 191 -5.61 14.20 0.26
CA ARG A 191 -5.84 12.93 -0.46
C ARG A 191 -5.73 13.11 -1.97
N SER A 192 -6.19 14.24 -2.53
CA SER A 192 -6.00 14.53 -3.96
C SER A 192 -4.54 14.78 -4.28
N GLU A 193 -3.80 15.53 -3.46
CA GLU A 193 -2.36 15.75 -3.64
C GLU A 193 -1.58 14.44 -3.59
N ARG A 194 -1.87 13.57 -2.62
CA ARG A 194 -1.24 12.25 -2.53
C ARG A 194 -1.53 11.40 -3.77
N ARG A 195 -2.74 11.46 -4.31
CA ARG A 195 -3.10 10.73 -5.54
C ARG A 195 -2.42 11.32 -6.78
N ALA A 196 -2.14 12.62 -6.80
CA ALA A 196 -1.45 13.26 -7.91
C ALA A 196 0.07 12.99 -7.88
N LEU A 197 0.64 12.82 -6.69
CA LEU A 197 2.05 12.48 -6.50
C LEU A 197 2.33 10.99 -6.78
N TRP A 198 1.40 10.12 -6.41
CA TRP A 198 1.44 8.69 -6.72
C TRP A 198 1.24 8.41 -8.21
#